data_AF-A0A8H4A0B2-F1
#
_entry.id   AF-A0A8H4A0B2-F1
#
_cell.length_a   1.000
_cell.length_b   1.000
_cell.length_c   1.000
_cell.angle_alpha   90.00
_cell.angle_beta   90.00
_cell.angle_gamma   90.00
#
_symmetry.space_group_name_H-M   'P 1'
#
loop_
_entity.id
_entity.type
_entity.pdbx_description
1 polymer ?
#
loop_
_entity_poly.entity_id
_entity_poly.type
_entity_poly.pdbx_seq_one_letter_code
_entity_poly.pdbx_strand_id
1 'polypeptide(L)'
;MEILNEEPIIKYRPAFLRGLEFDDFFQKYQIALEVQGNQHRFHNTSLYKDVKHFENIVNRDRLKRCMCQDNGIFLLEVWYDENPEIVIPKKIQKIKNLANQASKIFDL
;
A
#
# COMPACT_ATOMS: atom_id res chain seq x y z
N MET A 1 -7.99 -1.59 -14.71
CA MET A 1 -6.98 -0.55 -14.46
C MET A 1 -5.84 -0.74 -15.46
N GLU A 2 -5.91 -0.06 -16.60
CA GLU A 2 -4.89 -0.15 -17.67
C GLU A 2 -3.56 0.56 -17.31
N ILE A 3 -3.44 1.10 -16.09
CA ILE A 3 -2.35 2.01 -15.67
C ILE A 3 -0.97 1.32 -15.67
N LEU A 4 -0.93 0.00 -15.42
CA LEU A 4 0.31 -0.77 -15.34
C LEU A 4 0.47 -1.80 -16.47
N ASN A 5 -0.54 -2.01 -17.33
CA ASN A 5 -0.55 -3.05 -18.37
C ASN A 5 -0.16 -4.43 -17.82
N GLU A 6 -0.62 -4.74 -16.61
CA GLU A 6 -0.41 -6.01 -15.91
C GLU A 6 -1.71 -6.36 -15.17
N GLU A 7 -2.14 -7.61 -15.28
CA GLU A 7 -3.24 -8.13 -14.46
C GLU A 7 -2.71 -8.39 -13.04
N PRO A 8 -3.33 -7.80 -12.00
CA PRO A 8 -2.87 -7.99 -10.63
C PRO A 8 -3.20 -9.39 -10.12
N ILE A 9 -2.39 -9.87 -9.20
CA ILE A 9 -2.74 -11.00 -8.33
C ILE A 9 -3.66 -10.46 -7.23
N ILE A 10 -4.94 -10.82 -7.32
CA ILE A 10 -5.97 -10.41 -6.37
C ILE A 10 -5.83 -11.21 -5.07
N LYS A 11 -5.95 -10.53 -3.92
CA LYS A 11 -5.87 -11.13 -2.57
C LYS A 11 -4.59 -11.93 -2.36
N TYR A 12 -3.46 -11.34 -2.74
CA TYR A 12 -2.16 -11.99 -2.70
C TYR A 12 -1.63 -12.12 -1.27
N ARG A 13 -1.26 -13.34 -0.86
CA ARG A 13 -0.73 -13.64 0.49
C ARG A 13 0.70 -14.20 0.41
N PRO A 14 1.71 -13.36 0.18
CA PRO A 14 3.08 -13.85 0.13
C PRO A 14 3.54 -14.36 1.51
N ALA A 15 4.39 -15.39 1.53
CA ALA A 15 4.90 -15.97 2.77
C ALA A 15 5.62 -14.95 3.67
N PHE A 16 6.35 -13.99 3.07
CA PHE A 16 7.05 -12.94 3.83
C PHE A 16 6.08 -11.98 4.56
N LEU A 17 4.82 -11.89 4.15
CA LEU A 17 3.80 -11.04 4.81
C LEU A 17 3.23 -11.68 6.08
N ARG A 18 3.72 -12.86 6.49
CA ARG A 18 3.36 -13.53 7.76
C ARG A 18 1.84 -13.70 7.95
N GLY A 19 1.15 -14.08 6.88
CA GLY A 19 -0.30 -14.29 6.88
C GLY A 19 -1.14 -13.02 6.65
N LEU A 20 -0.52 -11.86 6.43
CA LEU A 20 -1.19 -10.69 5.89
C LEU A 20 -1.46 -10.88 4.37
N GLU A 21 -2.33 -10.04 3.81
CA GLU A 21 -2.77 -10.07 2.42
C GLU A 21 -2.62 -8.68 1.77
N PHE A 22 -2.38 -8.65 0.46
CA PHE A 22 -2.57 -7.50 -0.42
C PHE A 22 -3.87 -7.61 -1.20
N ASP A 23 -4.61 -6.51 -1.38
CA ASP A 23 -5.83 -6.52 -2.20
C ASP A 23 -5.51 -6.82 -3.67
N ASP A 24 -4.57 -6.07 -4.25
CA ASP A 24 -4.07 -6.27 -5.61
C ASP A 24 -2.53 -6.17 -5.64
N PHE A 25 -1.86 -7.12 -6.26
CA PHE A 25 -0.40 -7.12 -6.40
C PHE A 25 0.07 -7.22 -7.85
N PHE A 26 0.86 -6.24 -8.27
CA PHE A 26 1.47 -6.14 -9.60
C PHE A 26 2.93 -6.61 -9.51
N GLN A 27 3.15 -7.88 -9.84
CA GLN A 27 4.42 -8.57 -9.62
C GLN A 27 5.56 -7.95 -10.43
N LYS A 28 5.33 -7.57 -11.69
CA LYS A 28 6.36 -7.00 -12.56
C LYS A 28 6.94 -5.71 -11.99
N TYR A 29 6.09 -4.87 -11.40
CA TYR A 29 6.49 -3.57 -10.86
C TYR A 29 6.80 -3.59 -9.37
N GLN A 30 6.59 -4.74 -8.69
CA GLN A 30 6.66 -4.84 -7.24
C GLN A 30 5.79 -3.78 -6.56
N ILE A 31 4.55 -3.61 -7.04
CA ILE A 31 3.58 -2.66 -6.49
C ILE A 31 2.44 -3.44 -5.83
N ALA A 32 2.12 -3.11 -4.59
CA ALA A 32 0.92 -3.59 -3.89
C ALA A 32 -0.07 -2.43 -3.75
N LEU A 33 -1.34 -2.64 -4.07
CA LEU A 33 -2.43 -1.71 -3.85
C LEU A 33 -3.28 -2.19 -2.68
N GLU A 34 -3.64 -1.28 -1.78
CA GLU A 34 -4.47 -1.53 -0.60
C GLU A 34 -5.55 -0.48 -0.49
N VAL A 35 -6.81 -0.91 -0.38
CA VAL A 35 -7.94 -0.01 -0.13
C VAL A 35 -8.16 0.11 1.37
N GLN A 36 -7.94 1.32 1.89
CA GLN A 36 -8.11 1.65 3.31
C GLN A 36 -9.58 2.03 3.57
N GLY A 37 -10.24 1.26 4.44
CA GLY A 37 -11.64 1.45 4.79
C GLY A 37 -11.89 2.57 5.81
N ASN A 38 -13.16 2.96 5.94
CA ASN A 38 -13.61 4.06 6.79
C ASN A 38 -13.31 3.86 8.29
N GLN A 39 -13.23 2.59 8.71
CA GLN A 39 -12.79 2.19 10.04
C GLN A 39 -11.40 2.71 10.43
N HIS A 40 -10.52 2.96 9.46
CA HIS A 40 -9.20 3.52 9.73
C HIS A 40 -9.24 5.05 9.95
N ARG A 41 -10.31 5.74 9.53
CA ARG A 41 -10.41 7.21 9.60
C ARG A 41 -11.19 7.72 10.81
N PHE A 42 -12.24 7.01 11.24
CA PHE A 42 -13.24 7.54 12.18
C PHE A 42 -13.40 6.78 13.50
N HIS A 43 -12.52 5.85 13.87
CA HIS A 43 -12.68 5.06 15.11
C HIS A 43 -12.13 5.74 16.37
N ASN A 44 -12.36 7.05 16.48
CA ASN A 44 -11.98 7.86 17.64
C ASN A 44 -13.11 8.05 18.67
N THR A 45 -14.20 7.26 18.59
CA THR A 45 -15.38 7.49 19.44
C THR A 45 -16.00 6.18 19.96
N SER A 46 -15.28 5.41 20.79
CA SER A 46 -15.85 4.91 22.06
C SER A 46 -14.81 4.23 22.99
N LEU A 47 -14.83 4.69 24.23
CA LEU A 47 -14.18 4.21 25.46
C LEU A 47 -13.66 2.75 25.48
N TYR A 48 -12.34 2.62 25.68
CA TYR A 48 -11.56 1.48 26.18
C TYR A 48 -11.55 0.15 25.41
N LYS A 49 -12.64 -0.29 24.77
CA LYS A 49 -12.65 -1.54 23.99
C LYS A 49 -11.95 -1.40 22.63
N ASP A 50 -11.95 -0.19 22.08
CA ASP A 50 -11.40 0.09 20.75
C ASP A 50 -9.88 0.32 20.76
N VAL A 51 -9.26 0.68 21.90
CA VAL A 51 -7.84 1.08 21.92
C VAL A 51 -6.92 -0.08 21.55
N LYS A 52 -7.13 -1.27 22.13
CA LYS A 52 -6.30 -2.45 21.81
C LYS A 52 -6.54 -2.94 20.38
N HIS A 53 -7.77 -2.82 19.89
CA HIS A 53 -8.10 -3.17 18.51
C HIS A 53 -7.44 -2.19 17.53
N PHE A 54 -7.49 -0.90 17.85
CA PHE A 54 -6.83 0.18 17.12
C PHE A 54 -5.31 0.00 17.09
N GLU A 55 -4.67 -0.22 18.24
CA GLU A 55 -3.23 -0.51 18.31
C GLU A 55 -2.87 -1.72 17.47
N ASN A 56 -3.69 -2.77 17.47
CA ASN A 56 -3.46 -3.94 16.62
C ASN A 56 -3.56 -3.61 15.13
N ILE A 57 -4.53 -2.80 14.71
CA ILE A 57 -4.67 -2.35 13.31
C ILE A 57 -3.46 -1.50 12.92
N VAL A 58 -3.13 -0.48 13.71
CA VAL A 58 -1.99 0.41 13.45
C VAL A 58 -0.67 -0.37 13.39
N ASN A 59 -0.47 -1.31 14.32
CA ASN A 59 0.71 -2.17 14.34
C ASN A 59 0.75 -3.10 13.13
N ARG A 60 -0.39 -3.64 12.68
CA ARG A 60 -0.47 -4.47 11.46
C ARG A 60 -0.15 -3.66 10.21
N ASP A 61 -0.69 -2.46 10.08
CA ASP A 61 -0.40 -1.59 8.93
C ASP A 61 1.07 -1.17 8.93
N ARG A 62 1.62 -0.82 10.09
CA ARG A 62 3.04 -0.52 10.24
C ARG A 62 3.90 -1.73 9.87
N LEU A 63 3.57 -2.92 10.35
CA LEU A 63 4.28 -4.14 10.02
C LEU A 63 4.23 -4.42 8.51
N LYS A 64 3.06 -4.27 7.87
CA LYS A 64 2.90 -4.42 6.43
C LYS A 64 3.79 -3.44 5.67
N ARG A 65 3.80 -2.15 6.04
CA ARG A 65 4.68 -1.14 5.44
C ARG A 65 6.17 -1.50 5.57
N CYS A 66 6.61 -1.92 6.76
CA CYS A 66 8.00 -2.35 6.97
C CYS A 66 8.35 -3.56 6.10
N MET A 67 7.50 -4.59 6.08
CA MET A 67 7.72 -5.78 5.24
C MET A 67 7.77 -5.44 3.76
N CYS A 68 6.93 -4.51 3.27
CA CYS A 68 7.01 -4.05 1.90
C CYS A 68 8.35 -3.36 1.62
N GLN A 69 8.78 -2.45 2.50
CA GLN A 69 10.06 -1.75 2.35
C GLN A 69 11.24 -2.71 2.32
N ASP A 70 11.29 -3.68 3.24
CA ASP A 70 12.36 -4.67 3.34
C ASP A 70 12.43 -5.58 2.10
N ASN A 71 11.30 -5.78 1.40
CA ASN A 71 11.21 -6.60 0.19
C ASN A 71 11.22 -5.79 -1.11
N GLY A 72 11.47 -4.47 -1.04
CA GLY A 72 11.51 -3.61 -2.23
C GLY A 72 10.15 -3.41 -2.92
N ILE A 73 9.06 -3.56 -2.17
CA ILE A 73 7.69 -3.42 -2.66
C ILE A 73 7.17 -2.02 -2.38
N PHE A 74 6.63 -1.38 -3.41
CA PHE A 74 5.94 -0.11 -3.29
C PHE A 74 4.49 -0.35 -2.87
N LEU A 75 4.17 -0.02 -1.62
CA LEU A 75 2.81 -0.08 -1.10
C LEU A 75 2.03 1.20 -1.43
N LEU A 76 0.96 1.08 -2.20
CA LEU A 76 0.02 2.14 -2.57
C LEU A 76 -1.27 1.99 -1.76
N GLU A 77 -1.39 2.81 -0.72
CA GLU A 77 -2.60 2.85 0.11
C GLU A 77 -3.56 3.89 -0.47
N VAL A 78 -4.78 3.50 -0.80
CA VAL A 78 -5.83 4.39 -1.35
C VAL A 78 -7.03 4.35 -0.44
N TRP A 79 -7.58 5.51 -0.09
CA TRP A 79 -8.77 5.54 0.76
C TRP A 79 -10.03 5.20 -0.04
N TYR A 80 -10.96 4.50 0.60
CA TYR A 80 -12.22 4.10 -0.04
C TYR A 80 -13.07 5.30 -0.53
N ASP A 81 -12.89 6.50 0.04
CA ASP A 81 -13.57 7.73 -0.35
C ASP A 81 -12.77 8.60 -1.34
N GLU A 82 -11.55 8.18 -1.70
CA GLU A 82 -10.79 8.79 -2.77
C GLU A 82 -11.25 8.24 -4.14
N ASN A 83 -11.17 9.07 -5.19
CA ASN A 83 -11.36 8.59 -6.54
C ASN A 83 -10.09 7.80 -6.98
N PRO A 84 -10.17 6.45 -7.14
CA PRO A 84 -9.01 5.63 -7.45
C PRO A 84 -8.43 5.95 -8.83
N GLU A 85 -9.26 6.37 -9.79
CA GLU A 85 -8.82 6.75 -11.14
C GLU A 85 -7.92 7.99 -11.15
N ILE A 86 -8.01 8.82 -10.10
CA ILE A 86 -7.19 10.03 -9.95
C ILE A 86 -5.99 9.74 -9.04
N VAL A 87 -6.21 9.07 -7.91
CA VAL A 87 -5.19 8.91 -6.87
C VAL A 87 -4.11 7.91 -7.28
N ILE A 88 -4.49 6.79 -7.88
CA ILE A 88 -3.53 5.74 -8.25
C ILE A 88 -2.52 6.24 -9.30
N PRO A 89 -2.93 6.83 -10.44
CA PRO A 89 -1.97 7.38 -11.40
C PRO A 89 -1.05 8.44 -10.82
N LYS A 90 -1.57 9.33 -9.97
CA LYS A 90 -0.75 10.37 -9.30
C LYS A 90 0.33 9.76 -8.42
N LYS A 91 0.00 8.73 -7.62
CA LYS A 91 0.97 8.05 -6.77
C LYS A 91 2.03 7.29 -7.58
N ILE A 92 1.61 6.57 -8.63
CA ILE A 92 2.54 5.88 -9.53
C ILE A 92 3.49 6.87 -10.22
N GLN A 93 2.97 8.01 -10.72
CA GLN A 93 3.81 9.03 -11.35
C GLN A 93 4.84 9.60 -10.38
N LYS A 94 4.46 9.81 -9.12
CA LYS A 94 5.39 10.26 -8.07
C LYS A 94 6.52 9.26 -7.85
N ILE A 95 6.21 7.96 -7.80
CA ILE A 95 7.23 6.90 -7.67
C ILE A 95 8.16 6.89 -8.89
N LYS A 96 7.62 6.95 -10.12
CA LYS A 96 8.43 7.03 -11.35
C LYS A 96 9.37 8.23 -11.35
N ASN A 97 8.88 9.40 -10.90
CA ASN A 97 9.71 10.60 -10.82
C ASN A 97 10.85 10.46 -9.81
N LEU A 98 10.60 9.85 -8.64
CA LEU A 98 11.62 9.59 -7.63
C LEU A 98 12.67 8.60 -8.14
N ALA A 99 12.25 7.52 -8.80
CA ALA A 99 13.16 6.55 -9.41
C ALA A 99 14.06 7.22 -10.47
N ASN A 100 13.47 8.02 -11.36
CA ASN A 100 14.22 8.75 -12.40
C ASN A 100 15.22 9.76 -11.80
N GLN A 101 14.87 10.43 -10.70
CA GLN A 101 15.78 11.34 -10.01
C GLN A 101 16.94 10.58 -9.36
N ALA A 102 16.65 9.45 -8.71
CA ALA A 102 17.69 8.60 -8.12
C ALA A 102 18.67 8.10 -9.18
N SER A 103 18.18 7.57 -10.32
CA SER A 103 19.03 7.10 -11.41
C SER A 103 19.98 8.20 -11.91
N LYS A 104 19.46 9.42 -12.14
CA LYS A 104 20.29 10.56 -12.57
C LYS A 104 21.40 10.94 -11.57
N ILE A 105 21.23 10.67 -10.29
CA ILE A 105 22.25 10.93 -9.26
C ILE A 105 23.33 9.85 -9.28
N PHE A 106 22.97 8.59 -9.59
CA PHE A 106 23.92 7.48 -9.65
C PHE A 106 24.63 7.35 -11.02
N ASP A 107 24.12 8.00 -12.05
CA ASP A 107 24.74 8.11 -13.39
C ASP A 107 25.79 9.25 -13.48
N LEU A 108 26.13 9.90 -12.35
CA LEU A 108 27.16 10.97 -12.20
C LEU A 108 28.42 10.41 -11.54
#